data_AF-A0A6B3W4S5-F1
#
_entry.id   AF-A0A6B3W4S5-F1
#
_cell.length_a   1.000
_cell.length_b   1.000
_cell.length_c   1.000
_cell.angle_alpha   90.00
_cell.angle_beta   90.00
_cell.angle_gamma   90.00
#
_symmetry.space_group_name_H-M   'P 1'
#
loop_
_entity.id
_entity.type
_entity.pdbx_description
1 polymer ?
#
loop_
_entity_poly.entity_id
_entity_poly.type
_entity_poly.pdbx_seq_one_letter_code
_entity_poly.pdbx_strand_id
1 'polypeptide(L)'
;MSQPVFLFTALGAVLLALGFIVLPLRGRQSRALLIGLVLAVPLAALGLYLSIGTPSAIDPDTGEAGQIRSALGDLAGRALEEPDQAEHWTRLGLAYKRLEEFDSAEHAFRRALYIDENSNFLRAELAETLLFASGQPELPDEARQLLLTAVEDEPNQKALWLLGLDAFQRGDWPIAIERLDTLASTLEPGSSVRATVDDYLARAKSHSGLVSEPADALEGPLLQLEISIDEALAQRLDGSEVLYVVVREANGPNVPLAVRRLQAGDLPVTVTIDESDAMMAGRGIGSVEAVIVTARVSFSGDARAADGDLEGRSAILPIRDNMQAEVHIDQVL
;
A
#
# COMPACT_ATOMS: atom_id res chain seq x y z
N MET A 1 -4.36 7.66 33.18
CA MET A 1 -5.29 7.50 34.32
C MET A 1 -6.16 6.28 34.06
N SER A 2 -6.38 5.44 35.07
CA SER A 2 -7.12 4.18 34.93
C SER A 2 -8.59 4.45 34.56
N GLN A 3 -9.09 3.75 33.53
CA GLN A 3 -10.48 3.79 33.05
C GLN A 3 -11.59 3.88 34.13
N PRO A 4 -11.47 3.30 35.34
CA PRO A 4 -12.47 3.48 36.40
C PRO A 4 -12.71 4.93 36.80
N VAL A 5 -11.69 5.80 36.87
CA VAL A 5 -11.86 7.18 37.36
C VAL A 5 -12.69 8.02 36.38
N PHE A 6 -12.52 7.78 35.07
CA PHE A 6 -13.31 8.41 34.02
C PHE A 6 -14.78 7.98 34.09
N LEU A 7 -15.03 6.68 34.30
CA LEU A 7 -16.39 6.16 34.43
C LEU A 7 -17.13 6.71 35.65
N PHE A 8 -16.47 6.80 36.81
CA PHE A 8 -17.10 7.35 38.02
C PHE A 8 -17.41 8.84 37.91
N THR A 9 -16.53 9.61 37.25
CA THR A 9 -16.73 11.05 37.06
C THR A 9 -17.77 11.37 36.00
N ALA A 10 -17.78 10.64 34.88
CA ALA A 10 -18.83 10.73 33.86
C ALA A 10 -20.21 10.33 34.42
N LEU A 11 -20.27 9.27 35.23
CA LEU A 11 -21.51 8.84 35.90
C LEU A 11 -22.01 9.90 36.89
N GLY A 12 -21.12 10.55 37.65
CA GLY A 12 -21.46 11.66 38.54
C GLY A 12 -22.04 12.86 37.80
N ALA A 13 -21.46 13.22 36.64
CA ALA A 13 -21.97 14.32 35.81
C ALA A 13 -23.34 14.00 35.20
N VAL A 14 -23.56 12.75 34.76
CA VAL A 14 -24.84 12.28 34.22
C VAL A 14 -25.93 12.22 35.30
N LEU A 15 -25.61 11.77 36.51
CA LEU A 15 -26.55 11.76 37.64
C LEU A 15 -26.92 13.17 38.11
N LEU A 16 -25.98 14.11 38.08
CA LEU A 16 -26.25 15.53 38.31
C LEU A 16 -27.17 16.12 37.25
N ALA A 17 -26.94 15.81 35.97
CA ALA A 17 -27.79 16.24 34.87
C ALA A 17 -29.21 15.64 34.96
N LEU A 18 -29.34 14.35 35.29
CA LEU A 18 -30.63 13.66 35.48
C LEU A 18 -31.43 14.18 36.68
N GLY A 19 -30.77 14.41 37.82
CA GLY A 19 -31.39 15.04 38.99
C GLY A 19 -31.98 16.42 38.65
N PHE A 20 -31.32 17.17 37.78
CA PHE A 20 -31.75 18.50 37.33
C PHE A 20 -32.86 18.49 36.27
N ILE A 21 -33.00 17.42 35.49
CA ILE A 21 -34.08 17.27 34.50
C ILE A 21 -35.38 16.79 35.18
N VAL A 22 -35.29 15.98 36.22
CA VAL A 22 -36.45 15.38 36.90
C VAL A 22 -37.04 16.26 38.00
N LEU A 23 -36.23 17.05 38.71
CA LEU A 23 -36.72 17.95 39.77
C LEU A 23 -37.65 19.12 39.33
N PRO A 24 -37.53 19.74 38.13
CA PRO A 24 -38.30 20.93 37.77
C PRO A 24 -39.71 20.65 37.23
N LEU A 25 -40.20 19.41 37.31
CA LEU A 25 -41.63 19.11 37.13
C LEU A 25 -42.51 19.67 38.27
N ARG A 26 -41.95 20.47 39.19
CA ARG A 26 -42.64 21.03 40.36
C ARG A 26 -42.38 22.54 40.56
N GLY A 27 -42.76 23.39 39.61
CA GLY A 27 -43.11 24.80 39.86
C GLY A 27 -42.09 25.90 39.50
N ARG A 28 -42.54 27.16 39.59
CA ARG A 28 -42.03 28.46 39.03
C ARG A 28 -40.61 28.92 39.45
N GLN A 29 -39.67 28.01 39.71
CA GLN A 29 -38.25 28.29 40.05
C GLN A 29 -37.27 28.13 38.85
N SER A 30 -37.77 28.01 37.63
CA SER A 30 -36.99 27.62 36.45
C SER A 30 -35.92 28.61 35.97
N ARG A 31 -36.02 29.92 36.26
CA ARG A 31 -35.05 30.92 35.76
C ARG A 31 -33.71 30.91 36.50
N ALA A 32 -33.71 30.80 37.82
CA ALA A 32 -32.48 30.74 38.60
C ALA A 32 -31.69 29.45 38.31
N LEU A 33 -32.40 28.36 38.05
CA LEU A 33 -31.82 27.06 37.69
C LEU A 33 -31.22 27.06 36.27
N LEU A 34 -31.84 27.75 35.31
CA LEU A 34 -31.26 27.95 33.97
C LEU A 34 -29.96 28.74 34.01
N ILE A 35 -29.88 29.80 34.83
CA ILE A 35 -28.65 30.59 35.01
C ILE A 35 -27.57 29.73 35.67
N GLY A 36 -27.94 28.93 36.68
CA GLY A 36 -27.03 27.99 37.33
C GLY A 36 -26.44 26.97 36.34
N LEU A 37 -27.26 26.43 35.44
CA LEU A 37 -26.82 25.48 34.40
C LEU A 37 -25.87 26.14 33.40
N VAL A 38 -26.20 27.34 32.91
CA VAL A 38 -25.37 28.08 31.95
C VAL A 38 -24.00 28.44 32.51
N LEU A 39 -23.86 28.58 33.83
CA LEU A 39 -22.56 28.82 34.47
C LEU A 39 -21.86 27.52 34.87
N ALA A 40 -22.59 26.53 35.37
CA ALA A 40 -22.00 25.28 35.84
C ALA A 40 -21.40 24.45 34.71
N VAL A 41 -22.03 24.40 33.54
CA VAL A 41 -21.53 23.65 32.38
C VAL A 41 -20.17 24.17 31.89
N PRO A 42 -19.97 25.47 31.59
CA PRO A 42 -18.66 25.98 31.17
C PRO A 42 -17.62 25.94 32.28
N LEU A 43 -17.99 26.13 33.55
CA LEU A 43 -17.05 25.99 34.67
C LEU A 43 -16.60 24.54 34.86
N ALA A 44 -17.51 23.58 34.74
CA ALA A 44 -17.17 22.16 34.77
C ALA A 44 -16.32 21.76 33.55
N ALA A 45 -16.65 22.27 32.37
CA ALA A 45 -15.85 22.07 31.15
C ALA A 45 -14.44 22.66 31.29
N LEU A 46 -14.31 23.87 31.86
CA LEU A 46 -13.03 24.50 32.14
C LEU A 46 -12.24 23.73 33.20
N GLY A 47 -12.89 23.28 34.27
CA GLY A 47 -12.27 22.45 35.30
C GLY A 47 -11.79 21.11 34.75
N LEU A 48 -12.58 20.46 33.89
CA LEU A 48 -12.19 19.24 33.17
C LEU A 48 -11.03 19.52 32.21
N TYR A 49 -11.06 20.64 31.47
CA TYR A 49 -9.97 21.05 30.59
C TYR A 49 -8.66 21.28 31.36
N LEU A 50 -8.70 21.89 32.54
CA LEU A 50 -7.53 22.11 33.37
C LEU A 50 -7.04 20.82 34.07
N SER A 51 -7.95 19.88 34.37
CA SER A 51 -7.60 18.65 35.08
C SER A 51 -7.17 17.50 34.17
N ILE A 52 -7.65 17.47 32.91
CA ILE A 52 -7.46 16.35 31.97
C ILE A 52 -6.81 16.83 30.67
N GLY A 53 -7.02 18.09 30.29
CA GLY A 53 -6.41 18.68 29.10
C GLY A 53 -4.94 19.04 29.32
N THR A 54 -4.29 19.42 28.23
CA THR A 54 -2.90 19.90 28.18
C THR A 54 -2.90 21.42 28.03
N PRO A 55 -3.10 22.21 29.11
CA PRO A 55 -3.14 23.67 29.01
C PRO A 55 -1.83 24.27 28.46
N SER A 56 -0.70 23.56 28.59
CA SER A 56 0.58 23.90 27.96
C SER A 56 0.58 23.76 26.44
N ALA A 57 -0.35 23.03 25.82
CA ALA A 57 -0.49 22.96 24.36
C ALA A 57 -0.96 24.28 23.72
N ILE A 58 -1.39 25.26 24.53
CA ILE A 58 -1.70 26.63 24.09
C ILE A 58 -0.41 27.44 23.88
N ASP A 59 0.69 27.07 24.53
CA ASP A 59 1.98 27.70 24.32
C ASP A 59 2.67 27.08 23.08
N PRO A 60 2.83 27.84 21.99
CA PRO A 60 3.35 27.33 20.72
C PRO A 60 4.76 26.75 20.82
N ASP A 61 5.50 27.07 21.89
CA ASP A 61 6.89 26.65 22.08
C ASP A 61 7.03 25.42 22.99
N THR A 62 6.02 25.08 23.79
CA THR A 62 6.08 23.91 24.70
C THR A 62 5.36 22.66 24.18
N GLY A 63 4.54 22.83 23.15
CA GLY A 63 3.93 21.70 22.42
C GLY A 63 4.96 20.91 21.60
N GLU A 64 4.54 19.74 21.10
CA GLU A 64 5.37 18.86 20.25
C GLU A 64 5.96 19.60 19.04
N ALA A 65 5.17 20.47 18.40
CA ALA A 65 5.63 21.31 17.29
C ALA A 65 6.74 22.30 17.71
N GLY A 66 6.66 22.86 18.93
CA GLY A 66 7.70 23.74 19.47
C GLY A 66 9.01 22.99 19.73
N GLN A 67 8.91 21.77 20.26
CA GLN A 67 10.08 20.90 20.48
C GLN A 67 10.77 20.50 19.17
N ILE A 68 10.00 20.16 18.13
CA ILE A 68 10.53 19.87 16.79
C ILE A 68 11.24 21.10 16.22
N ARG A 69 10.60 22.28 16.31
CA ARG A 69 11.20 23.54 15.82
C ARG A 69 12.50 23.88 16.55
N SER A 70 12.54 23.73 17.87
CA SER A 70 13.74 23.94 18.68
C SER A 70 14.85 22.98 18.28
N ALA A 71 14.55 21.68 18.16
CA ALA A 71 15.54 20.67 17.79
C ALA A 71 16.11 20.90 16.38
N LEU A 72 15.26 21.33 15.44
CA LEU A 72 15.67 21.70 14.10
C LEU A 72 16.54 22.97 14.10
N GLY A 73 16.19 23.97 14.91
CA GLY A 73 16.98 25.18 15.13
C GLY A 73 18.37 24.87 15.68
N ASP A 74 18.48 23.94 16.63
CA ASP A 74 19.77 23.49 17.18
C ASP A 74 20.63 22.78 16.12
N LEU A 75 20.01 21.92 15.29
CA LEU A 75 20.71 21.25 14.19
C LEU A 75 21.21 22.26 13.15
N ALA A 76 20.38 23.24 12.78
CA ALA A 76 20.75 24.30 11.86
C ALA A 76 21.86 25.19 12.43
N GLY A 77 21.78 25.53 13.72
CA GLY A 77 22.82 26.28 14.43
C GLY A 77 24.18 25.58 14.35
N ARG A 78 24.24 24.29 14.68
CA ARG A 78 25.49 23.51 14.60
C ARG A 78 26.05 23.44 13.17
N ALA A 79 25.18 23.24 12.18
CA ALA A 79 25.60 23.22 10.77
C ALA A 79 26.17 24.57 10.31
N LEU A 80 25.74 25.70 10.90
CA LEU A 80 26.26 27.03 10.61
C LEU A 80 27.52 27.37 11.42
N GLU A 81 27.65 26.87 12.64
CA GLU A 81 28.85 27.05 13.48
C GLU A 81 30.05 26.27 12.93
N GLU A 82 29.81 25.06 12.42
CA GLU A 82 30.83 24.20 11.81
C GLU A 82 30.45 23.87 10.35
N PRO A 83 30.53 24.85 9.43
CA PRO A 83 29.97 24.74 8.08
C PRO A 83 30.71 23.78 7.15
N ASP A 84 31.90 23.33 7.54
CA ASP A 84 32.75 22.41 6.79
C ASP A 84 32.64 20.95 7.30
N GLN A 85 31.74 20.68 8.24
CA GLN A 85 31.48 19.34 8.74
C GLN A 85 30.26 18.73 8.04
N ALA A 86 30.50 17.83 7.08
CA ALA A 86 29.44 17.19 6.29
C ALA A 86 28.35 16.56 7.18
N GLU A 87 28.74 15.91 8.28
CA GLU A 87 27.83 15.24 9.22
C GLU A 87 26.72 16.16 9.76
N HIS A 88 27.02 17.44 10.01
CA HIS A 88 26.03 18.36 10.58
C HIS A 88 24.94 18.69 9.56
N TRP A 89 25.34 18.91 8.31
CA TRP A 89 24.43 19.07 7.18
C TRP A 89 23.64 17.79 6.88
N THR A 90 24.27 16.62 6.98
CA THR A 90 23.59 15.32 6.84
C THR A 90 22.48 15.14 7.85
N ARG A 91 22.75 15.38 9.14
CA ARG A 91 21.75 15.25 10.21
C ARG A 91 20.60 16.23 10.02
N LEU A 92 20.90 17.45 9.60
CA LEU A 92 19.90 18.47 9.28
C LEU A 92 19.02 18.04 8.10
N GLY A 93 19.62 17.54 7.01
CA GLY A 93 18.89 17.03 5.84
C GLY A 93 17.99 15.85 6.19
N LEU A 94 18.48 14.89 6.97
CA LEU A 94 17.67 13.76 7.45
C LEU A 94 16.51 14.20 8.36
N ALA A 95 16.69 15.26 9.14
CA ALA A 95 15.63 15.82 9.97
C ALA A 95 14.55 16.50 9.10
N TYR A 96 14.95 17.34 8.15
CA TYR A 96 14.01 17.94 7.19
C TYR A 96 13.25 16.89 6.39
N LYS A 97 13.94 15.87 5.88
CA LYS A 97 13.31 14.80 5.10
C LYS A 97 12.29 14.01 5.92
N ARG A 98 12.55 13.77 7.21
CA ARG A 98 11.58 13.13 8.13
C ARG A 98 10.34 13.99 8.40
N LEU A 99 10.45 15.30 8.23
CA LEU A 99 9.35 16.24 8.31
C LEU A 99 8.69 16.49 6.94
N GLU A 100 9.11 15.75 5.89
CA GLU A 100 8.66 15.91 4.51
C GLU A 100 8.94 17.30 3.92
N GLU A 101 9.86 18.05 4.52
CA GLU A 101 10.35 19.35 4.05
C GLU A 101 11.46 19.14 3.01
N PHE A 102 11.09 18.58 1.84
CA PHE A 102 12.05 18.09 0.85
C PHE A 102 12.95 19.18 0.25
N ASP A 103 12.44 20.40 0.04
CA ASP A 103 13.24 21.54 -0.46
C ASP A 103 14.38 21.90 0.51
N SER A 104 14.07 21.93 1.82
CA SER A 104 15.06 22.22 2.87
C SER A 104 16.05 21.05 3.04
N ALA A 105 15.57 19.82 2.92
CA ALA A 105 16.40 18.63 2.93
C ALA A 105 17.39 18.62 1.75
N GLU A 106 16.94 18.97 0.54
CA GLU A 106 17.77 19.06 -0.65
C GLU A 106 18.93 20.02 -0.43
N HIS A 107 18.67 21.23 0.06
CA HIS A 107 19.72 22.21 0.35
C HIS A 107 20.76 21.67 1.33
N ALA A 108 20.33 21.02 2.41
CA ALA A 108 21.24 20.44 3.40
C ALA A 108 22.06 19.27 2.82
N PHE A 109 21.44 18.35 2.07
CA PHE A 109 22.16 17.23 1.45
C PHE A 109 23.12 17.68 0.36
N ARG A 110 22.78 18.69 -0.45
CA ARG A 110 23.72 19.28 -1.43
C ARG A 110 24.93 19.88 -0.73
N ARG A 111 24.74 20.58 0.39
CA ARG A 111 25.86 21.11 1.17
C ARG A 111 26.72 20.01 1.78
N ALA A 112 26.09 18.96 2.33
CA ALA A 112 26.81 17.80 2.84
C ALA A 112 27.64 17.11 1.75
N LEU A 113 27.04 16.88 0.57
CA LEU A 113 27.70 16.23 -0.57
C LEU A 113 28.80 17.11 -1.18
N TYR A 114 28.67 18.43 -1.13
CA TYR A 114 29.76 19.35 -1.52
C TYR A 114 31.00 19.20 -0.63
N ILE A 115 30.82 18.87 0.65
CA ILE A 115 31.93 18.69 1.61
C ILE A 115 32.49 17.27 1.51
N ASP A 116 31.63 16.27 1.38
CA ASP A 116 31.99 14.86 1.24
C ASP A 116 31.53 14.33 -0.12
N GLU A 117 32.28 14.71 -1.17
CA GLU A 117 31.94 14.47 -2.57
C GLU A 117 31.80 13.00 -2.94
N ASN A 118 32.46 12.09 -2.21
CA ASN A 118 32.53 10.67 -2.51
C ASN A 118 31.49 9.83 -1.76
N SER A 119 30.60 10.46 -1.00
CA SER A 119 29.63 9.75 -0.16
C SER A 119 28.49 9.15 -0.96
N ASN A 120 28.53 7.84 -1.19
CA ASN A 120 27.43 7.09 -1.81
C ASN A 120 26.14 7.17 -0.99
N PHE A 121 26.25 7.29 0.34
CA PHE A 121 25.11 7.55 1.21
C PHE A 121 24.44 8.88 0.87
N LEU A 122 25.20 9.98 0.81
CA LEU A 122 24.65 11.31 0.53
C LEU A 122 24.06 11.42 -0.88
N ARG A 123 24.67 10.76 -1.88
CA ARG A 123 24.09 10.67 -3.22
C ARG A 123 22.74 9.98 -3.21
N ALA A 124 22.60 8.87 -2.50
CA ALA A 124 21.34 8.14 -2.38
C ALA A 124 20.27 8.94 -1.62
N GLU A 125 20.65 9.61 -0.53
CA GLU A 125 19.73 10.48 0.24
C GLU A 125 19.27 11.70 -0.58
N LEU A 126 20.19 12.36 -1.29
CA LEU A 126 19.86 13.49 -2.15
C LEU A 126 18.95 13.06 -3.30
N ALA A 127 19.25 11.95 -3.97
CA ALA A 127 18.43 11.45 -5.08
C ALA A 127 17.00 11.09 -4.64
N GLU A 128 16.84 10.41 -3.50
CA GLU A 128 15.52 10.13 -2.92
C GLU A 128 14.78 11.43 -2.58
N THR A 129 15.50 12.40 -2.01
CA THR A 129 14.92 13.72 -1.69
C THR A 129 14.43 14.44 -2.94
N LEU A 130 15.20 14.42 -4.03
CA LEU A 130 14.82 14.99 -5.32
C LEU A 130 13.58 14.28 -5.93
N LEU A 131 13.51 12.95 -5.81
CA LEU A 131 12.34 12.20 -6.25
C LEU A 131 11.07 12.68 -5.53
N PHE A 132 11.09 12.76 -4.19
CA PHE A 132 9.93 13.21 -3.43
C PHE A 132 9.61 14.70 -3.65
N ALA A 133 10.63 15.56 -3.74
CA ALA A 133 10.45 16.99 -4.04
C ALA A 133 9.80 17.23 -5.41
N SER A 134 10.07 16.36 -6.40
CA SER A 134 9.51 16.50 -7.75
C SER A 134 7.99 16.33 -7.80
N GLY A 135 7.39 15.64 -6.82
CA GLY A 135 5.98 15.27 -6.79
C GLY A 135 5.54 14.32 -7.92
N GLN A 136 6.50 13.79 -8.68
CA GLN A 136 6.26 12.91 -9.82
C GLN A 136 6.69 11.47 -9.47
N PRO A 137 6.03 10.45 -10.06
CA PRO A 137 6.43 9.07 -9.87
C PRO A 137 7.76 8.74 -10.57
N GLU A 138 8.12 9.48 -11.62
CA GLU A 138 9.35 9.28 -12.39
C GLU A 138 10.58 9.82 -11.64
N LEU A 139 11.68 9.07 -11.73
CA LEU A 139 12.96 9.49 -11.17
C LEU A 139 13.56 10.66 -11.99
N PRO A 140 13.82 11.83 -11.37
CA PRO A 140 14.47 12.95 -12.04
C PRO A 140 15.86 12.55 -12.59
N ASP A 141 16.27 13.13 -13.72
CA ASP A 141 17.54 12.76 -14.37
C ASP A 141 18.76 12.99 -13.47
N GLU A 142 18.78 14.09 -12.70
CA GLU A 142 19.84 14.34 -11.72
C GLU A 142 19.86 13.27 -10.62
N ALA A 143 18.69 12.91 -10.09
CA ALA A 143 18.57 11.86 -9.09
C ALA A 143 19.07 10.52 -9.65
N ARG A 144 18.71 10.18 -10.90
CA ARG A 144 19.21 8.97 -11.57
C ARG A 144 20.73 8.96 -11.67
N GLN A 145 21.36 10.07 -12.06
CA GLN A 145 22.82 10.17 -12.14
C GLN A 145 23.48 9.98 -10.78
N LEU A 146 22.97 10.64 -9.74
CA LEU A 146 23.46 10.47 -8.37
C LEU A 146 23.40 9.01 -7.91
N LEU A 147 22.30 8.32 -8.19
CA LEU A 147 22.14 6.91 -7.84
C LEU A 147 23.07 5.99 -8.63
N LEU A 148 23.25 6.25 -9.94
CA LEU A 148 24.17 5.48 -10.77
C LEU A 148 25.59 5.56 -10.21
N THR A 149 26.06 6.76 -9.86
CA THR A 149 27.36 6.93 -9.21
C THR A 149 27.39 6.28 -7.81
N ALA A 150 26.28 6.33 -7.06
CA ALA A 150 26.22 5.75 -5.71
C ALA A 150 26.40 4.23 -5.66
N VAL A 151 26.24 3.52 -6.80
CA VAL A 151 26.37 2.06 -6.90
C VAL A 151 27.64 1.61 -7.64
N GLU A 152 28.49 2.53 -8.10
CA GLU A 152 29.71 2.20 -8.86
C GLU A 152 30.76 1.48 -8.00
N ASP A 153 30.99 1.96 -6.78
CA ASP A 153 32.05 1.43 -5.90
C ASP A 153 31.53 0.35 -4.94
N GLU A 154 30.35 0.57 -4.35
CA GLU A 154 29.76 -0.31 -3.33
C GLU A 154 28.25 -0.47 -3.54
N PRO A 155 27.68 -1.67 -3.33
CA PRO A 155 26.24 -1.89 -3.36
C PRO A 155 25.51 -1.05 -2.29
N ASN A 156 24.93 0.07 -2.71
CA ASN A 156 24.02 0.85 -1.86
C ASN A 156 22.59 0.33 -2.03
N GLN A 157 22.03 -0.28 -0.97
CA GLN A 157 20.70 -0.91 -1.01
C GLN A 157 19.58 0.02 -1.49
N LYS A 158 19.58 1.27 -1.00
CA LYS A 158 18.58 2.27 -1.38
C LYS A 158 18.74 2.66 -2.85
N ALA A 159 19.96 2.90 -3.29
CA ALA A 159 20.22 3.28 -4.67
C ALA A 159 19.86 2.16 -5.66
N LEU A 160 20.21 0.90 -5.33
CA LEU A 160 19.82 -0.27 -6.12
C LEU A 160 18.30 -0.43 -6.20
N TRP A 161 17.60 -0.22 -5.08
CA TRP A 161 16.14 -0.26 -5.05
C TRP A 161 15.52 0.80 -5.98
N LEU A 162 15.91 2.06 -5.82
CA LEU A 162 15.35 3.17 -6.59
C LEU A 162 15.69 3.07 -8.10
N LEU A 163 16.91 2.65 -8.45
CA LEU A 163 17.29 2.40 -9.84
C LEU A 163 16.55 1.20 -10.44
N GLY A 164 16.34 0.14 -9.65
CA GLY A 164 15.55 -1.02 -10.05
C GLY A 164 14.10 -0.65 -10.34
N LEU A 165 13.48 0.16 -9.48
CA LEU A 165 12.14 0.68 -9.69
C LEU A 165 12.04 1.63 -10.90
N ASP A 166 13.00 2.54 -11.08
CA ASP A 166 13.06 3.42 -12.26
C ASP A 166 13.13 2.59 -13.56
N ALA A 167 13.99 1.57 -13.60
CA ALA A 167 14.08 0.67 -14.74
C ALA A 167 12.77 -0.13 -14.95
N PHE A 168 12.15 -0.59 -13.87
CA PHE A 168 10.86 -1.30 -13.91
C PHE A 168 9.76 -0.43 -14.51
N GLN A 169 9.64 0.83 -14.07
CA GLN A 169 8.65 1.79 -14.59
C GLN A 169 8.88 2.12 -16.06
N ARG A 170 10.14 2.22 -16.49
CA ARG A 170 10.51 2.46 -17.90
C ARG A 170 10.37 1.22 -18.80
N GLY A 171 10.02 0.06 -18.24
CA GLY A 171 9.97 -1.21 -18.98
C GLY A 171 11.34 -1.75 -19.39
N ASP A 172 12.41 -1.25 -18.76
CA ASP A 172 13.78 -1.68 -18.98
C ASP A 172 14.07 -2.92 -18.13
N TRP A 173 13.42 -4.03 -18.50
CA TRP A 173 13.43 -5.26 -17.72
C TRP A 173 14.84 -5.81 -17.45
N PRO A 174 15.79 -5.83 -18.42
CA PRO A 174 17.14 -6.31 -18.16
C PRO A 174 17.84 -5.52 -17.04
N ILE A 175 17.75 -4.18 -17.06
CA ILE A 175 18.36 -3.35 -16.02
C ILE A 175 17.61 -3.52 -14.69
N ALA A 176 16.28 -3.59 -14.71
CA ALA A 176 15.49 -3.81 -13.50
C ALA A 176 15.89 -5.12 -12.81
N ILE A 177 16.02 -6.20 -13.58
CA ILE A 177 16.46 -7.52 -13.08
C ILE A 177 17.87 -7.43 -12.50
N GLU A 178 18.84 -6.85 -13.21
CA GLU A 178 20.22 -6.71 -12.74
C GLU A 178 20.29 -6.00 -11.37
N ARG A 179 19.60 -4.85 -11.25
CA ARG A 179 19.64 -4.03 -10.03
C ARG A 179 18.92 -4.70 -8.86
N LEU A 180 17.75 -5.28 -9.12
CA LEU A 180 16.96 -5.97 -8.08
C LEU A 180 17.62 -7.28 -7.63
N ASP A 181 18.26 -8.02 -8.53
CA ASP A 181 19.01 -9.25 -8.19
C ASP A 181 20.25 -8.92 -7.34
N THR A 182 20.98 -7.86 -7.71
CA THR A 182 22.09 -7.33 -6.90
C THR A 182 21.59 -6.93 -5.51
N LEU A 183 20.50 -6.17 -5.42
CA LEU A 183 19.90 -5.78 -4.15
C LEU A 183 19.52 -7.01 -3.31
N ALA A 184 18.82 -7.97 -3.91
CA ALA A 184 18.38 -9.20 -3.26
C ALA A 184 19.56 -9.93 -2.61
N SER A 185 20.71 -10.01 -3.27
CA SER A 185 21.92 -10.67 -2.74
C SER A 185 22.48 -10.03 -1.46
N THR A 186 22.18 -8.75 -1.21
CA THR A 186 22.62 -8.02 -0.02
C THR A 186 21.63 -8.07 1.14
N LEU A 187 20.41 -8.56 0.90
CA LEU A 187 19.33 -8.58 1.89
C LEU A 187 19.29 -9.90 2.67
N GLU A 188 18.87 -9.83 3.93
CA GLU A 188 18.71 -11.02 4.77
C GLU A 188 17.62 -11.93 4.19
N PRO A 189 17.91 -13.24 4.00
CA PRO A 189 16.93 -14.22 3.53
C PRO A 189 15.71 -14.26 4.45
N GLY A 190 14.50 -14.20 3.88
CA GLY A 190 13.24 -14.26 4.63
C GLY A 190 12.79 -12.93 5.26
N SER A 191 13.54 -11.84 5.10
CA SER A 191 13.07 -10.51 5.50
C SER A 191 11.89 -10.03 4.63
N SER A 192 11.01 -9.20 5.19
CA SER A 192 9.89 -8.61 4.44
C SER A 192 10.35 -7.74 3.27
N VAL A 193 11.49 -7.05 3.43
CA VAL A 193 12.13 -6.27 2.37
C VAL A 193 12.59 -7.19 1.25
N ARG A 194 13.23 -8.33 1.57
CA ARG A 194 13.64 -9.32 0.57
C ARG A 194 12.45 -9.86 -0.22
N ALA A 195 11.35 -10.20 0.46
CA ALA A 195 10.13 -10.67 -0.20
C ALA A 195 9.56 -9.63 -1.19
N THR A 196 9.63 -8.34 -0.85
CA THR A 196 9.19 -7.26 -1.75
C THR A 196 10.09 -7.18 -2.98
N VAL A 197 11.41 -7.25 -2.81
CA VAL A 197 12.36 -7.23 -3.93
C VAL A 197 12.16 -8.45 -4.84
N ASP A 198 11.93 -9.63 -4.26
CA ASP A 198 11.69 -10.85 -5.01
C ASP A 198 10.41 -10.78 -5.87
N ASP A 199 9.33 -10.12 -5.39
CA ASP A 199 8.12 -9.88 -6.18
C ASP A 199 8.39 -9.02 -7.43
N TYR A 200 9.06 -7.88 -7.25
CA TYR A 200 9.43 -7.02 -8.38
C TYR A 200 10.37 -7.73 -9.34
N LEU A 201 11.31 -8.52 -8.84
CA LEU A 201 12.22 -9.32 -9.64
C LEU A 201 11.47 -10.38 -10.46
N ALA A 202 10.51 -11.10 -9.86
CA ALA A 202 9.68 -12.08 -10.55
C ALA A 202 8.88 -11.43 -11.68
N ARG A 203 8.19 -10.31 -11.39
CA ARG A 203 7.41 -9.55 -12.38
C ARG A 203 8.29 -9.04 -13.54
N ALA A 204 9.49 -8.52 -13.24
CA ALA A 204 10.42 -8.06 -14.27
C ALA A 204 10.93 -9.23 -15.15
N LYS A 205 11.21 -10.40 -14.55
CA LYS A 205 11.62 -11.59 -15.31
C LYS A 205 10.48 -12.09 -16.21
N SER A 206 9.23 -12.07 -15.74
CA SER A 206 8.07 -12.48 -16.55
C SER A 206 7.88 -11.56 -17.77
N HIS A 207 8.04 -10.25 -17.59
CA HIS A 207 7.93 -9.30 -18.70
C HIS A 207 9.12 -9.33 -19.69
N SER A 208 10.31 -9.73 -19.25
CA SER A 208 11.48 -9.85 -20.14
C SER A 208 11.52 -11.15 -20.95
N GLY A 209 10.64 -12.12 -20.66
CA GLY A 209 10.74 -13.47 -21.22
C GLY A 209 11.98 -14.25 -20.75
N LEU A 210 12.75 -13.69 -19.80
CA LEU A 210 13.84 -14.39 -19.10
C LEU A 210 13.30 -15.39 -18.06
N VAL A 211 12.01 -15.29 -17.72
CA VAL A 211 11.22 -16.48 -17.43
C VAL A 211 10.72 -17.06 -18.75
N SER A 212 11.58 -17.82 -19.45
CA SER A 212 11.10 -19.12 -19.88
C SER A 212 11.06 -19.91 -18.59
N GLU A 213 9.86 -20.23 -18.10
CA GLU A 213 9.72 -20.96 -16.84
C GLU A 213 10.75 -22.10 -16.80
N PRO A 214 11.48 -22.28 -15.69
CA PRO A 214 12.02 -23.59 -15.41
C PRO A 214 10.82 -24.53 -15.47
N ALA A 215 10.90 -25.54 -16.34
CA ALA A 215 9.93 -26.63 -16.44
C ALA A 215 9.80 -27.49 -15.15
N ASP A 216 10.24 -26.94 -14.01
CA ASP A 216 10.34 -27.52 -12.67
C ASP A 216 9.57 -26.71 -11.61
N ALA A 217 8.86 -25.62 -11.96
CA ALA A 217 7.82 -25.03 -11.09
C ALA A 217 6.44 -25.71 -11.25
N LEU A 218 6.40 -26.83 -11.98
CA LEU A 218 5.24 -27.70 -12.21
C LEU A 218 4.96 -28.66 -11.04
N GLU A 219 5.12 -28.23 -9.79
CA GLU A 219 4.58 -28.99 -8.66
C GLU A 219 3.22 -28.41 -8.25
N GLY A 220 2.23 -28.66 -9.11
CA GLY A 220 0.84 -28.29 -8.89
C GLY A 220 -0.03 -28.71 -10.08
N PRO A 221 -1.33 -28.99 -9.86
CA PRO A 221 -2.23 -29.43 -10.92
C PRO A 221 -2.48 -28.28 -11.93
N LEU A 222 -1.99 -28.46 -13.16
CA LEU A 222 -2.28 -27.56 -14.30
C LEU A 222 -3.72 -27.72 -14.77
N LEU A 223 -4.40 -26.59 -15.02
CA LEU A 223 -5.76 -26.56 -15.59
C LEU A 223 -5.79 -25.79 -16.91
N GLN A 224 -5.83 -26.51 -18.03
CA GLN A 224 -6.01 -25.92 -19.35
C GLN A 224 -7.49 -25.71 -19.66
N LEU A 225 -7.87 -24.48 -19.97
CA LEU A 225 -9.25 -24.08 -20.23
C LEU A 225 -9.41 -23.61 -21.66
N GLU A 226 -10.40 -24.15 -22.35
CA GLU A 226 -10.88 -23.60 -23.62
C GLU A 226 -12.17 -22.83 -23.35
N ILE A 227 -12.12 -21.52 -23.59
CA ILE A 227 -13.24 -20.62 -23.31
C ILE A 227 -13.80 -20.12 -24.63
N SER A 228 -15.07 -20.39 -24.84
CA SER A 228 -15.83 -19.96 -26.02
C SER A 228 -17.10 -19.22 -25.60
N ILE A 229 -17.70 -18.50 -26.55
CA ILE A 229 -18.92 -17.73 -26.33
C ILE A 229 -19.94 -18.06 -27.43
N ASP A 230 -21.20 -18.10 -27.05
CA ASP A 230 -22.31 -18.25 -27.98
C ASP A 230 -22.33 -17.12 -29.03
N GLU A 231 -22.56 -17.47 -30.29
CA GLU A 231 -22.52 -16.51 -31.42
C GLU A 231 -23.50 -15.34 -31.23
N ALA A 232 -24.67 -15.60 -30.65
CA ALA A 232 -25.67 -14.57 -30.35
C ALA A 232 -25.21 -13.60 -29.25
N LEU A 233 -24.42 -14.08 -28.30
CA LEU A 233 -23.88 -13.26 -27.21
C LEU A 233 -22.61 -12.52 -27.64
N ALA A 234 -21.80 -13.12 -28.51
CA ALA A 234 -20.61 -12.48 -29.09
C ALA A 234 -20.95 -11.17 -29.83
N GLN A 235 -22.13 -11.08 -30.44
CA GLN A 235 -22.60 -9.85 -31.10
C GLN A 235 -22.86 -8.67 -30.14
N ARG A 236 -22.92 -8.95 -28.82
CA ARG A 236 -23.09 -7.92 -27.79
C ARG A 236 -21.76 -7.33 -27.31
N LEU A 237 -20.63 -7.92 -27.72
CA LEU A 237 -19.30 -7.50 -27.32
C LEU A 237 -18.77 -6.42 -28.26
N ASP A 238 -18.13 -5.40 -27.70
CA ASP A 238 -17.27 -4.49 -28.43
C ASP A 238 -15.79 -4.93 -28.41
N GLY A 239 -15.48 -5.96 -27.62
CA GLY A 239 -14.16 -6.58 -27.49
C GLY A 239 -13.28 -5.94 -26.43
N SER A 240 -13.67 -4.77 -25.90
CA SER A 240 -12.96 -4.06 -24.84
C SER A 240 -13.37 -4.52 -23.43
N GLU A 241 -14.43 -5.33 -23.33
CA GLU A 241 -14.90 -5.87 -22.06
C GLU A 241 -13.88 -6.81 -21.43
N VAL A 242 -13.99 -6.95 -20.11
CA VAL A 242 -13.06 -7.76 -19.34
C VAL A 242 -13.63 -9.16 -19.14
N LEU A 243 -12.86 -10.18 -19.54
CA LEU A 243 -13.14 -11.58 -19.26
C LEU A 243 -12.47 -11.99 -17.94
N TYR A 244 -13.28 -12.30 -16.93
CA TYR A 244 -12.84 -12.87 -15.66
C TYR A 244 -13.01 -14.39 -15.68
N VAL A 245 -11.91 -15.11 -15.51
CA VAL A 245 -11.88 -16.55 -15.33
C VAL A 245 -11.66 -16.83 -13.85
N VAL A 246 -12.66 -17.40 -13.19
CA VAL A 246 -12.68 -17.59 -11.75
C VAL A 246 -12.78 -19.08 -11.44
N VAL A 247 -11.81 -19.59 -10.69
CA VAL A 247 -11.79 -20.98 -10.22
C VAL A 247 -12.26 -21.03 -8.77
N ARG A 248 -13.22 -21.90 -8.48
CA ARG A 248 -13.82 -22.07 -7.15
C ARG A 248 -13.85 -23.53 -6.76
N GLU A 249 -13.88 -23.80 -5.46
CA GLU A 249 -14.16 -25.13 -4.93
C GLU A 249 -15.63 -25.52 -5.22
N ALA A 250 -15.86 -26.73 -5.75
CA ALA A 250 -17.19 -27.13 -6.23
C ALA A 250 -18.26 -27.21 -5.12
N ASN A 251 -17.86 -27.63 -3.91
CA ASN A 251 -18.74 -27.78 -2.74
C ASN A 251 -18.31 -26.91 -1.55
N GLY A 252 -17.48 -25.90 -1.81
CA GLY A 252 -16.84 -25.09 -0.79
C GLY A 252 -17.52 -23.75 -0.51
N PRO A 253 -16.93 -22.92 0.37
CA PRO A 253 -17.33 -21.53 0.53
C PRO A 253 -17.24 -20.76 -0.80
N ASN A 254 -18.09 -19.75 -1.00
CA ASN A 254 -18.13 -18.96 -2.25
C ASN A 254 -16.96 -17.96 -2.38
N VAL A 255 -15.75 -18.43 -2.16
CA VAL A 255 -14.49 -17.68 -2.30
C VAL A 255 -13.69 -18.22 -3.49
N PRO A 256 -13.06 -17.35 -4.30
CA PRO A 256 -12.26 -17.80 -5.43
C PRO A 256 -10.92 -18.36 -4.94
N LEU A 257 -10.49 -19.46 -5.56
CA LEU A 257 -9.16 -20.05 -5.37
C LEU A 257 -8.14 -19.34 -6.26
N ALA A 258 -8.50 -19.14 -7.54
CA ALA A 258 -7.69 -18.46 -8.54
C ALA A 258 -8.56 -17.53 -9.39
N VAL A 259 -7.99 -16.42 -9.84
CA VAL A 259 -8.66 -15.46 -10.72
C VAL A 259 -7.70 -14.98 -11.79
N ARG A 260 -8.10 -15.13 -13.06
CA ARG A 260 -7.37 -14.59 -14.20
C ARG A 260 -8.22 -13.59 -14.97
N ARG A 261 -7.58 -12.51 -15.42
CA ARG A 261 -8.19 -11.43 -16.20
C ARG A 261 -7.66 -11.47 -17.63
N LEU A 262 -8.57 -11.51 -18.59
CA LEU A 262 -8.32 -11.50 -20.04
C LEU A 262 -9.19 -10.42 -20.72
N GLN A 263 -8.98 -10.18 -22.02
CA GLN A 263 -9.89 -9.34 -22.81
C GLN A 263 -10.94 -10.21 -23.50
N ALA A 264 -12.18 -9.73 -23.55
CA ALA A 264 -13.28 -10.46 -24.19
C ALA A 264 -13.08 -10.58 -25.71
N GLY A 265 -12.38 -9.63 -26.34
CA GLY A 265 -12.01 -9.69 -27.76
C GLY A 265 -11.07 -10.84 -28.14
N ASP A 266 -10.44 -11.50 -27.16
CA ASP A 266 -9.56 -12.65 -27.41
C ASP A 266 -10.35 -13.98 -27.56
N LEU A 267 -11.66 -13.97 -27.33
CA LEU A 267 -12.51 -15.17 -27.44
C LEU A 267 -12.69 -15.62 -28.91
N PRO A 268 -12.64 -16.94 -29.19
CA PRO A 268 -12.35 -18.05 -28.27
C PRO A 268 -10.87 -18.13 -27.89
N VAL A 269 -10.59 -18.42 -26.62
CA VAL A 269 -9.23 -18.40 -26.05
C VAL A 269 -8.92 -19.69 -25.29
N THR A 270 -7.68 -20.17 -25.41
CA THR A 270 -7.14 -21.23 -24.55
C THR A 270 -6.25 -20.62 -23.48
N VAL A 271 -6.53 -20.91 -22.21
CA VAL A 271 -5.80 -20.36 -21.07
C VAL A 271 -5.40 -21.45 -20.07
N THR A 272 -4.16 -21.43 -19.62
CA THR A 272 -3.66 -22.39 -18.61
C THR A 272 -3.64 -21.74 -17.25
N ILE A 273 -4.46 -22.20 -16.31
CA ILE A 273 -4.48 -21.75 -14.92
C ILE A 273 -3.61 -22.69 -14.08
N ASP A 274 -2.79 -22.12 -13.22
CA ASP A 274 -1.88 -22.84 -12.32
C ASP A 274 -1.86 -22.22 -10.91
N GLU A 275 -0.96 -22.67 -10.04
CA GLU A 275 -0.85 -22.19 -8.66
C GLU A 275 -0.39 -20.73 -8.55
N SER A 276 0.22 -20.15 -9.60
CA SER A 276 0.59 -18.73 -9.62
C SER A 276 -0.63 -17.81 -9.73
N ASP A 277 -1.77 -18.31 -10.23
CA ASP A 277 -3.04 -17.58 -10.26
C ASP A 277 -3.78 -17.59 -8.92
N ALA A 278 -3.26 -18.31 -7.92
CA ALA A 278 -3.89 -18.42 -6.62
C ALA A 278 -3.87 -17.07 -5.89
N MET A 279 -5.03 -16.67 -5.35
CA MET A 279 -5.17 -15.40 -4.61
C MET A 279 -4.45 -15.42 -3.24
N MET A 280 -4.17 -16.61 -2.70
CA MET A 280 -3.55 -16.80 -1.39
C MET A 280 -2.52 -17.94 -1.41
N ALA A 281 -1.32 -17.68 -0.89
CA ALA A 281 -0.30 -18.69 -0.72
C ALA A 281 -0.80 -19.84 0.18
N GLY A 282 -0.75 -21.08 -0.33
CA GLY A 282 -1.20 -22.29 0.37
C GLY A 282 -2.69 -22.61 0.25
N ARG A 283 -3.48 -21.83 -0.50
CA ARG A 283 -4.90 -22.12 -0.79
C ARG A 283 -5.22 -21.92 -2.28
N GLY A 284 -4.61 -22.73 -3.13
CA GLY A 284 -4.83 -22.77 -4.58
C GLY A 284 -5.63 -23.98 -5.06
N ILE A 285 -5.50 -24.32 -6.34
CA ILE A 285 -6.28 -25.36 -7.02
C ILE A 285 -5.95 -26.75 -6.45
N GLY A 286 -4.68 -27.01 -6.15
CA GLY A 286 -4.19 -28.27 -5.55
C GLY A 286 -4.59 -28.49 -4.10
N SER A 287 -5.20 -27.50 -3.45
CA SER A 287 -5.60 -27.59 -2.03
C SER A 287 -6.99 -28.21 -1.81
N VAL A 288 -7.75 -28.46 -2.87
CA VAL A 288 -9.15 -28.95 -2.81
C VAL A 288 -9.35 -30.23 -3.60
N GLU A 289 -10.48 -30.91 -3.40
CA GLU A 289 -10.79 -32.17 -4.09
C GLU A 289 -11.36 -31.96 -5.50
N ALA A 290 -12.15 -30.89 -5.69
CA ALA A 290 -12.78 -30.58 -6.96
C ALA A 290 -13.07 -29.09 -7.12
N VAL A 291 -12.98 -28.61 -8.36
CA VAL A 291 -13.21 -27.22 -8.72
C VAL A 291 -14.30 -27.05 -9.77
N ILE A 292 -14.83 -25.85 -9.84
CA ILE A 292 -15.67 -25.36 -10.92
C ILE A 292 -15.08 -24.06 -11.44
N VAL A 293 -15.08 -23.90 -12.76
CA VAL A 293 -14.60 -22.69 -13.43
C VAL A 293 -15.79 -21.89 -13.90
N THR A 294 -15.74 -20.59 -13.68
CA THR A 294 -16.72 -19.63 -14.18
C THR A 294 -15.98 -18.62 -15.05
N ALA A 295 -16.38 -18.51 -16.32
CA ALA A 295 -15.92 -17.47 -17.23
C ALA A 295 -17.00 -16.41 -17.31
N ARG A 296 -16.66 -15.16 -17.00
CA ARG A 296 -17.63 -14.05 -17.02
C ARG A 296 -17.08 -12.85 -17.76
N VAL A 297 -17.85 -12.35 -18.72
CA VAL A 297 -17.59 -11.07 -19.38
C VAL A 297 -18.32 -9.98 -18.62
N SER A 298 -17.55 -9.04 -18.08
CA SER A 298 -18.06 -7.89 -17.32
C SER A 298 -18.08 -6.64 -18.18
N PHE A 299 -19.28 -6.06 -18.35
CA PHE A 299 -19.44 -4.78 -19.06
C PHE A 299 -19.11 -3.58 -18.17
N SER A 300 -19.21 -3.75 -16.84
CA SER A 300 -18.89 -2.71 -15.86
C SER A 300 -17.39 -2.59 -15.57
N GLY A 301 -16.61 -3.62 -15.92
CA GLY A 301 -15.19 -3.74 -15.56
C GLY A 301 -14.97 -4.16 -14.11
N ASP A 302 -16.03 -4.41 -13.33
CA ASP A 302 -15.94 -4.94 -11.98
C ASP A 302 -15.87 -6.47 -11.97
N ALA A 303 -15.13 -7.02 -11.00
CA ALA A 303 -15.02 -8.47 -10.78
C ALA A 303 -16.22 -9.08 -10.03
N ARG A 304 -17.21 -8.29 -9.62
CA ARG A 304 -18.47 -8.79 -9.04
C ARG A 304 -19.49 -9.00 -10.14
N ALA A 305 -20.39 -9.96 -9.96
CA ALA A 305 -21.46 -10.20 -10.92
C ALA A 305 -22.39 -9.00 -10.94
N ALA A 306 -22.67 -8.48 -12.14
CA ALA A 306 -23.64 -7.43 -12.38
C ALA A 306 -24.72 -7.89 -13.37
N ASP A 307 -25.90 -7.26 -13.28
CA ASP A 307 -26.99 -7.52 -14.21
C ASP A 307 -26.56 -7.19 -15.65
N GLY A 308 -26.77 -8.12 -16.58
CA GLY A 308 -26.42 -7.99 -17.99
C GLY A 308 -25.05 -8.56 -18.37
N ASP A 309 -24.21 -8.93 -17.41
CA ASP A 309 -22.95 -9.66 -17.65
C ASP A 309 -23.22 -11.01 -18.33
N LEU A 310 -22.23 -11.51 -19.07
CA LEU A 310 -22.32 -12.82 -19.71
C LEU A 310 -21.52 -13.83 -18.89
N GLU A 311 -22.08 -15.01 -18.66
CA GLU A 311 -21.44 -16.04 -17.84
C GLU A 311 -21.52 -17.42 -18.50
N GLY A 312 -20.47 -18.21 -18.32
CA GLY A 312 -20.41 -19.63 -18.63
C GLY A 312 -19.75 -20.39 -17.48
N ARG A 313 -20.14 -21.64 -17.28
CA ARG A 313 -19.58 -22.49 -16.20
C ARG A 313 -19.13 -23.84 -16.74
N SER A 314 -18.01 -24.33 -16.21
CA SER A 314 -17.56 -25.70 -16.49
C SER A 314 -18.41 -26.74 -15.75
N ALA A 315 -18.25 -28.01 -16.14
CA ALA A 315 -18.58 -29.11 -15.25
C ALA A 315 -17.69 -29.09 -13.99
N ILE A 316 -18.07 -29.87 -12.97
CA ILE A 316 -17.22 -30.08 -11.79
C ILE A 316 -16.00 -30.91 -12.20
N LEU A 317 -14.81 -30.40 -11.90
CA LEU A 317 -13.52 -30.99 -12.27
C LEU A 317 -12.83 -31.53 -11.02
N PRO A 318 -12.61 -32.85 -10.89
CA PRO A 318 -11.81 -33.40 -9.81
C PRO A 318 -10.33 -33.06 -10.00
N ILE A 319 -9.63 -32.68 -8.93
CA ILE A 319 -8.23 -32.25 -8.98
C ILE A 319 -7.31 -33.43 -9.32
N ARG A 320 -6.57 -33.28 -10.43
CA ARG A 320 -5.58 -34.21 -10.98
C ARG A 320 -4.50 -33.45 -11.74
N ASP A 321 -3.40 -34.11 -12.06
CA ASP A 321 -2.38 -33.52 -12.93
C ASP A 321 -2.92 -33.35 -14.36
N ASN A 322 -2.64 -32.19 -14.98
CA ASN A 322 -3.02 -31.85 -16.36
C ASN A 322 -4.52 -31.99 -16.66
N MET A 323 -5.34 -31.20 -15.97
CA MET A 323 -6.77 -31.10 -16.23
C MET A 323 -7.05 -30.27 -17.48
N GLN A 324 -8.08 -30.67 -18.22
CA GLN A 324 -8.63 -29.90 -19.33
C GLN A 324 -10.11 -29.67 -19.11
N ALA A 325 -10.60 -28.47 -19.39
CA ALA A 325 -12.03 -28.19 -19.37
C ALA A 325 -12.44 -27.14 -20.39
N GLU A 326 -13.67 -27.28 -20.85
CA GLU A 326 -14.31 -26.32 -21.73
C GLU A 326 -15.29 -25.47 -20.90
N VAL A 327 -15.29 -24.17 -21.16
CA VAL A 327 -16.27 -23.24 -20.62
C VAL A 327 -16.93 -22.52 -21.79
N HIS A 328 -18.23 -22.75 -21.94
CA HIS A 328 -19.03 -22.07 -22.94
C HIS A 328 -19.86 -20.98 -22.28
N ILE A 329 -19.70 -19.74 -22.72
CA ILE A 329 -20.45 -18.58 -22.23
C ILE A 329 -21.77 -18.53 -23.00
N ASP A 330 -22.85 -18.95 -22.35
CA ASP A 330 -24.18 -19.15 -22.92
C ASP A 330 -25.30 -18.44 -22.14
N GLN A 331 -24.97 -17.85 -20.98
CA GLN A 331 -25.96 -17.22 -20.10
C GLN A 331 -25.74 -15.71 -19.97
N VAL A 332 -26.84 -14.98 -19.81
CA VAL A 332 -26.88 -13.58 -19.35
C VAL A 332 -27.32 -13.57 -17.89
N LEU A 333 -26.61 -12.82 -17.05
CA LEU A 333 -26.94 -12.60 -15.65
C LEU A 333 -28.04 -11.54 -15.47
#